data_AF-A0AAU1CFD2-F1
#
_entry.id   AF-A0AAU1CFD2-F1
#
_cell.length_a   1.000
_cell.length_b   1.000
_cell.length_c   1.000
_cell.angle_alpha   90.00
_cell.angle_beta   90.00
_cell.angle_gamma   90.00
#
_symmetry.space_group_name_H-M   'P 1'
#
loop_
_entity.id
_entity.type
_entity.pdbx_description
1 polymer ?
#
loop_
_entity_poly.entity_id
_entity_poly.type
_entity_poly.pdbx_seq_one_letter_code
_entity_poly.pdbx_strand_id
1 'polypeptide(L)'
;MATERFSVSMPGEVRKRLKHHAAAGLDVSTFLAIAAQAQMDQQDRVKKVFAPFHEARAAAEEEAGTGAWAGDDIALTHAEQAEVDAILGRPSRGEAAA
;
A
#
# COMPACT_ATOMS: atom_id res chain seq x y z
N MET A 1 5.74 -22.59 23.16
CA MET A 1 5.33 -21.26 22.66
C MET A 1 5.89 -20.22 23.62
N ALA A 2 6.85 -19.41 23.19
CA ALA A 2 7.41 -18.37 24.05
C ALA A 2 6.42 -17.21 24.15
N THR A 3 6.08 -16.78 25.37
CA THR A 3 5.26 -15.59 25.58
C THR A 3 6.13 -14.35 25.38
N GLU A 4 6.10 -13.77 24.18
CA GLU A 4 6.78 -12.51 23.91
C GLU A 4 6.06 -11.35 24.63
N ARG A 5 6.83 -10.53 25.33
CA ARG A 5 6.31 -9.40 26.10
C ARG A 5 6.57 -8.12 25.31
N PHE A 6 5.50 -7.38 25.02
CA PHE A 6 5.57 -6.12 24.31
C PHE A 6 5.20 -4.97 25.24
N SER A 7 5.98 -3.90 25.21
CA SER A 7 5.67 -2.63 25.89
C SER A 7 4.91 -1.72 24.93
N VAL A 8 3.65 -1.45 25.24
CA VAL A 8 2.82 -0.55 24.43
C VAL A 8 2.74 0.82 25.11
N SER A 9 3.28 1.84 24.45
CA SER A 9 3.05 3.22 24.85
C SER A 9 1.63 3.64 24.48
N MET A 10 0.91 4.23 25.42
CA MET A 10 -0.45 4.73 25.20
C MET A 10 -0.68 6.01 26.01
N PRO A 11 -1.51 6.95 25.50
CA PRO A 11 -1.88 8.15 26.23
C PRO A 11 -2.53 7.84 27.58
N GLY A 12 -2.28 8.68 28.59
CA GLY A 12 -2.79 8.48 29.96
C GLY A 12 -4.31 8.37 30.04
N GLU A 13 -5.04 9.11 29.20
CA GLU A 13 -6.50 9.06 29.11
C GLU A 13 -7.02 7.72 28.57
N VAL A 14 -6.31 7.14 27.60
CA VAL A 14 -6.62 5.80 27.07
C VAL A 14 -6.40 4.74 28.16
N ARG A 15 -5.30 4.85 28.91
CA ARG A 15 -5.01 3.95 30.04
C ARG A 15 -6.08 4.00 31.13
N LYS A 16 -6.60 5.18 31.48
CA LYS A 16 -7.67 5.34 32.48
C LYS A 16 -8.97 4.67 32.01
N ARG A 17 -9.36 4.88 30.76
CA ARG A 17 -10.54 4.25 30.16
C ARG A 17 -10.41 2.72 30.12
N LEU A 18 -9.22 2.22 29.76
CA LEU A 18 -8.94 0.78 29.76
C LEU A 18 -9.06 0.18 31.16
N LYS A 19 -8.49 0.83 32.18
CA LYS A 19 -8.61 0.36 33.57
C LYS A 19 -10.07 0.33 34.04
N HIS A 20 -10.87 1.30 33.63
CA HIS A 20 -12.30 1.34 33.97
C HIS A 20 -13.07 0.19 33.31
N HIS A 21 -12.79 -0.12 32.04
CA HIS A 21 -13.40 -1.27 31.36
C HIS A 21 -12.90 -2.62 31.88
N ALA A 22 -11.62 -2.72 32.22
CA ALA A 22 -11.01 -3.92 32.80
C ALA A 22 -11.54 -4.24 34.21
N ALA A 23 -11.97 -3.23 34.98
CA ALA A 23 -12.56 -3.39 36.31
C ALA A 23 -13.84 -4.25 36.34
N ALA A 24 -14.39 -4.63 35.18
CA ALA A 24 -15.48 -5.61 35.03
C ALA A 24 -15.03 -7.08 35.23
N GLY A 25 -13.79 -7.35 35.69
CA GLY A 25 -13.32 -8.67 36.09
C GLY A 25 -12.20 -9.27 35.24
N LEU A 26 -11.58 -8.49 34.36
CA LEU A 26 -10.46 -8.92 33.50
C LEU A 26 -9.23 -8.06 33.76
N ASP A 27 -8.04 -8.67 33.80
CA ASP A 27 -6.80 -7.89 33.86
C ASP A 27 -6.61 -7.07 32.57
N VAL A 28 -6.02 -5.89 32.69
CA VAL A 28 -5.81 -4.96 31.57
C VAL A 28 -4.97 -5.62 30.46
N SER A 29 -4.02 -6.47 30.82
CA SER A 29 -3.22 -7.21 29.84
C SER A 29 -4.05 -8.23 29.06
N THR A 30 -4.97 -8.93 29.73
CA THR A 30 -5.88 -9.89 29.10
C THR A 30 -6.88 -9.19 28.17
N PHE A 31 -7.42 -8.05 28.60
CA PHE A 31 -8.30 -7.25 27.76
C PHE A 31 -7.59 -6.79 26.47
N LEU A 32 -6.34 -6.32 26.59
CA LEU A 32 -5.54 -5.90 25.43
C LEU A 32 -5.22 -7.07 24.49
N ALA A 33 -4.90 -8.25 25.01
CA ALA A 33 -4.67 -9.43 24.20
C ALA A 33 -5.91 -9.84 23.39
N ILE A 34 -7.08 -9.85 24.03
CA ILE A 34 -8.36 -10.18 23.37
C ILE A 34 -8.71 -9.13 22.30
N ALA A 35 -8.53 -7.84 22.61
CA ALA A 35 -8.79 -6.76 21.66
C ALA A 35 -7.85 -6.83 20.44
N ALA A 36 -6.56 -7.12 20.67
CA ALA A 36 -5.59 -7.30 19.59
C ALA A 36 -5.96 -8.49 18.69
N GLN A 37 -6.37 -9.62 19.29
CA GLN A 37 -6.82 -10.79 18.53
C GLN A 37 -8.08 -10.49 17.70
N ALA A 38 -9.07 -9.82 18.28
CA ALA A 38 -10.27 -9.42 17.55
C ALA A 38 -9.95 -8.46 16.38
N GLN A 39 -9.00 -7.55 16.56
CA GLN A 39 -8.54 -6.66 15.49
C GLN A 39 -7.82 -7.44 14.38
N MET A 40 -6.96 -8.40 14.73
CA MET A 40 -6.29 -9.27 13.75
C MET A 40 -7.32 -10.09 12.96
N ASP A 41 -8.29 -10.72 13.64
CA ASP A 41 -9.34 -11.49 12.99
C ASP A 41 -10.18 -10.63 12.04
N GLN A 42 -10.48 -9.38 12.42
CA GLN A 42 -11.20 -8.45 11.57
C GLN A 42 -10.36 -8.03 10.35
N GLN A 43 -9.07 -7.75 10.55
CA GLN A 43 -8.15 -7.43 9.45
C GLN A 43 -7.98 -8.60 8.49
N ASP A 44 -7.88 -9.83 8.99
CA ASP A 44 -7.76 -11.03 8.15
C ASP A 44 -9.05 -11.31 7.39
N ARG A 45 -10.22 -11.06 7.99
CA ARG A 45 -11.50 -11.11 7.26
C ARG A 45 -11.54 -10.08 6.14
N VAL A 46 -11.13 -8.84 6.40
CA VAL A 46 -11.07 -7.79 5.37
C VAL A 46 -10.09 -8.19 4.27
N LYS A 47 -8.88 -8.64 4.59
CA LYS A 47 -7.91 -9.13 3.61
C LYS A 47 -8.47 -10.24 2.73
N LYS A 48 -9.20 -11.20 3.30
CA LYS A 48 -9.85 -12.29 2.53
C LYS A 48 -10.90 -11.77 1.57
N VAL A 49 -11.67 -10.75 1.94
CA VAL A 49 -12.66 -10.12 1.05
C VAL A 49 -11.98 -9.40 -0.12
N PHE A 50 -10.83 -8.78 0.11
CA PHE A 50 -10.10 -8.03 -0.91
C PHE A 50 -9.09 -8.86 -1.70
N ALA A 51 -8.79 -10.10 -1.29
CA ALA A 51 -7.84 -10.98 -1.99
C ALA A 51 -8.15 -11.16 -3.48
N PRO A 52 -9.41 -11.40 -3.92
CA PRO A 52 -9.72 -11.53 -5.35
C PRO A 52 -9.44 -10.26 -6.16
N PHE A 53 -9.58 -9.07 -5.54
CA PHE A 53 -9.29 -7.80 -6.20
C PHE A 53 -7.77 -7.56 -6.32
N HIS A 54 -7.00 -7.97 -5.32
CA HIS A 54 -5.55 -7.91 -5.39
C HIS A 54 -5.01 -8.88 -6.43
N GLU A 55 -5.57 -10.09 -6.53
CA GLU A 55 -5.22 -11.06 -7.57
C GLU A 55 -5.60 -10.55 -8.97
N ALA A 56 -6.80 -10.01 -9.14
CA ALA A 56 -7.22 -9.41 -10.42
C ALA A 56 -6.34 -8.21 -10.81
N ARG A 57 -5.93 -7.40 -9.84
CA ARG A 57 -5.03 -6.28 -10.07
C ARG A 57 -3.61 -6.75 -10.41
N ALA A 58 -3.08 -7.76 -9.72
CA ALA A 58 -1.78 -8.33 -10.03
C ALA A 58 -1.78 -8.98 -11.43
N ALA A 59 -2.85 -9.70 -11.80
CA ALA A 59 -3.03 -10.25 -13.14
C ALA A 59 -3.10 -9.14 -14.21
N ALA A 60 -3.83 -8.05 -13.93
CA ALA A 60 -3.89 -6.90 -14.83
C ALA A 60 -2.55 -6.13 -14.91
N GLU A 61 -1.80 -6.03 -13.81
CA GLU A 61 -0.46 -5.44 -13.79
C GLU A 61 0.57 -6.34 -14.53
N GLU A 62 0.41 -7.66 -14.48
CA GLU A 62 1.22 -8.62 -15.24
C GLU A 62 0.88 -8.56 -16.74
N GLU A 63 -0.40 -8.49 -17.09
CA GLU A 63 -0.87 -8.30 -18.47
C GLU A 63 -0.46 -6.94 -19.04
N ALA A 64 -0.50 -5.88 -18.22
CA ALA A 64 0.03 -4.56 -18.56
C ALA A 64 1.56 -4.47 -18.48
N GLY A 65 2.23 -5.48 -17.92
CA GLY A 65 3.64 -5.44 -17.54
C GLY A 65 4.63 -5.76 -18.65
N THR A 66 4.21 -6.31 -19.79
CA THR A 66 5.15 -6.70 -20.87
C THR A 66 4.57 -6.67 -22.30
N GLY A 67 3.40 -6.08 -22.52
CA GLY A 67 2.88 -5.86 -23.88
C GLY A 67 3.29 -4.49 -24.38
N ALA A 68 3.92 -4.41 -25.55
CA ALA A 68 4.02 -3.16 -26.32
C ALA A 68 2.66 -2.47 -26.24
N TRP A 69 2.61 -1.26 -25.67
CA TRP A 69 1.36 -0.53 -25.59
C TRP A 69 0.83 -0.36 -27.00
N ALA A 70 -0.49 -0.38 -27.19
CA ALA A 70 -1.11 -0.09 -28.48
C ALA A 70 -0.77 1.36 -28.89
N GLY A 71 0.42 1.58 -29.44
CA GLY A 71 1.06 2.88 -29.53
C GLY A 71 2.59 2.85 -29.58
N ASP A 72 3.26 1.83 -29.02
CA ASP A 72 4.72 1.76 -28.98
C ASP A 72 5.36 1.53 -30.37
N ASP A 73 4.61 0.91 -31.29
CA ASP A 73 5.04 0.69 -32.69
C ASP A 73 4.79 1.91 -33.59
N ILE A 74 4.15 2.97 -33.06
CA ILE A 74 3.86 4.18 -33.83
C ILE A 74 5.13 5.02 -33.88
N ALA A 75 5.86 4.90 -35.00
CA ALA A 75 6.97 5.79 -35.29
C ALA A 75 6.44 7.23 -35.47
N LEU A 76 6.78 8.11 -34.53
CA LEU A 76 6.50 9.54 -34.62
C LEU A 76 7.22 10.13 -35.83
N THR A 77 6.54 10.99 -36.56
CA THR A 77 7.20 11.81 -37.58
C THR A 77 8.16 12.81 -36.90
N HIS A 78 9.12 13.34 -37.66
CA HIS A 78 10.06 14.35 -37.13
C HIS A 78 9.36 15.58 -36.55
N ALA A 79 8.19 15.96 -37.08
CA ALA A 79 7.42 17.09 -36.57
C ALA A 79 6.76 16.78 -35.22
N GLU A 80 6.18 15.59 -35.07
CA GLU A 80 5.55 15.13 -33.83
C GLU A 80 6.59 14.89 -32.74
N GLN A 81 7.77 14.38 -33.09
CA GLN A 81 8.88 14.22 -32.15
C GLN A 81 9.35 15.57 -31.60
N ALA A 82 9.41 16.60 -32.44
CA ALA A 82 9.80 17.95 -32.02
C ALA A 82 8.77 18.59 -31.05
N GLU A 83 7.48 18.33 -31.26
CA GLU A 83 6.41 18.76 -30.36
C GLU A 83 6.52 18.07 -28.99
N VAL A 84 6.74 16.76 -28.98
CA VAL A 84 6.93 15.97 -27.76
C VAL A 84 8.18 16.42 -26.99
N ASP A 85 9.30 16.66 -27.69
CA ASP A 85 10.54 17.13 -27.08
C ASP A 85 10.38 18.53 -26.46
N ALA A 86 9.60 19.41 -27.10
CA ALA A 86 9.26 20.73 -26.57
C ALA A 86 8.39 20.65 -25.30
N ILE A 87 7.42 19.73 -25.26
CA ILE A 87 6.55 19.51 -24.07
C ILE A 87 7.34 18.90 -22.91
N LEU A 88 8.24 17.96 -23.19
CA LEU A 88 9.02 17.24 -22.18
C LEU A 88 10.31 17.96 -21.78
N GLY A 89 10.62 19.11 -22.39
CA GLY A 89 11.81 19.91 -22.10
C GLY A 89 13.12 19.19 -22.40
N ARG A 90 13.12 18.22 -23.33
CA ARG A 90 14.35 17.53 -23.75
C ARG A 90 15.00 18.32 -24.88
N PRO A 91 16.30 18.66 -24.80
CA PRO A 91 16.99 19.23 -25.95
C PRO A 91 17.04 18.16 -27.04
N SER A 92 16.49 18.46 -28.21
CA SER A 92 16.58 17.62 -29.40
C SER A 92 18.03 17.20 -29.57
N ARG A 93 18.27 15.88 -29.55
CA ARG A 93 19.62 15.29 -29.61
C ARG A 93 20.16 15.47 -31.03
N GLY A 94 20.59 16.69 -31.35
CA GLY A 94 20.96 17.13 -32.70
C GLY A 94 21.88 18.34 -32.74
N GLU A 95 22.27 18.92 -31.60
CA GLU A 95 23.37 19.87 -31.54
C GLU A 95 24.64 19.11 -31.12
N ALA A 96 25.24 18.45 -32.11
CA ALA A 96 26.64 18.10 -32.05
C ALA A 96 27.42 19.43 -32.01
N ALA A 97 27.96 19.75 -30.83
CA ALA A 97 28.95 20.80 -30.68
C ALA A 97 30.14 20.50 -31.59
N ALA A 98 30.25 21.31 -32.66
CA ALA A 98 31.43 21.47 -33.48
C ALA A 98 32.40 22.45 -32.82
#